data_AF-F0F9N4-F1
#
_entry.id   AF-F0F9N4-F1
#
_cell.length_a   1.000
_cell.length_b   1.000
_cell.length_c   1.000
_cell.angle_alpha   90.00
_cell.angle_beta   90.00
_cell.angle_gamma   90.00
#
_symmetry.space_group_name_H-M   'P 1'
#
loop_
_entity.id
_entity.type
_entity.pdbx_description
1 polymer ?
#
loop_
_entity_poly.entity_id
_entity_poly.type
_entity_poly.pdbx_seq_one_letter_code
_entity_poly.pdbx_strand_id
1 'polypeptide(L)'
;MFFNIYLVCKDAEEKTIVSLLNQIGWKSKIQNIVTEKELIKWYKKALTGTYSELLASKLLNTLSEEMQLEFPSLDALPDALTQRHYEKISNDFWQ
;
A
#
# COMPACT_ATOMS: atom_id res chain seq x y z
N MET A 1 -16.50 -10.55 11.83
CA MET A 1 -15.49 -9.62 11.30
C MET A 1 -14.65 -10.40 10.31
N PHE A 2 -14.87 -10.22 9.00
CA PHE A 2 -14.08 -10.90 7.97
C PHE A 2 -12.91 -10.00 7.62
N PHE A 3 -11.69 -10.43 7.89
CA PHE A 3 -10.49 -9.75 7.44
C PHE A 3 -10.28 -10.08 5.96
N ASN A 4 -10.40 -9.08 5.09
CA ASN A 4 -10.09 -9.22 3.67
C ASN A 4 -8.57 -9.09 3.50
N ILE A 5 -7.83 -10.21 3.61
CA ILE A 5 -6.37 -10.20 3.49
C ILE A 5 -6.00 -10.33 2.01
N TYR A 6 -5.36 -9.28 1.49
CA TYR A 6 -4.73 -9.24 0.17
C TYR A 6 -3.21 -9.27 0.36
N LEU A 7 -2.54 -10.20 -0.32
CA LEU A 7 -1.09 -10.31 -0.26
C LEU A 7 -0.47 -9.73 -1.53
N VAL A 8 0.44 -8.77 -1.40
CA VAL A 8 1.20 -8.22 -2.53
C VAL A 8 2.62 -8.78 -2.55
N CYS A 9 3.08 -9.28 -3.70
CA CYS A 9 4.42 -9.89 -3.83
C CYS A 9 5.08 -9.58 -5.19
N LYS A 10 6.36 -9.92 -5.34
CA LYS A 10 7.03 -9.88 -6.65
C LYS A 10 6.57 -11.08 -7.50
N ASP A 11 6.53 -10.95 -8.83
CA ASP A 11 6.14 -12.07 -9.72
C ASP A 11 6.95 -13.34 -9.50
N ALA A 12 8.24 -13.20 -9.19
CA ALA A 12 9.13 -14.35 -8.96
C ALA A 12 8.74 -15.15 -7.71
N GLU A 13 8.05 -14.53 -6.77
CA GLU A 13 7.71 -15.08 -5.45
C GLU A 13 6.30 -15.68 -5.40
N GLU A 14 5.41 -15.26 -6.31
CA GLU A 14 3.99 -15.62 -6.34
C GLU A 14 3.78 -17.14 -6.22
N LYS A 15 4.46 -17.93 -7.06
CA LYS A 15 4.34 -19.40 -7.06
C LYS A 15 4.79 -20.03 -5.75
N THR A 16 5.87 -19.51 -5.17
CA THR A 16 6.41 -19.98 -3.89
C THR A 16 5.43 -19.69 -2.78
N ILE A 17 4.87 -18.48 -2.73
CA ILE A 17 3.87 -18.07 -1.73
C ILE A 17 2.60 -18.92 -1.86
N VAL A 18 2.07 -19.10 -3.08
CA VAL A 18 0.91 -19.97 -3.33
C VAL A 18 1.17 -21.39 -2.84
N SER A 19 2.35 -21.94 -3.12
CA SER A 19 2.73 -23.28 -2.67
C SER A 19 2.75 -23.39 -1.15
N LEU A 20 3.34 -22.42 -0.46
CA LEU A 20 3.38 -22.37 1.00
C LEU A 20 1.98 -22.27 1.60
N LEU A 21 1.14 -21.40 1.06
CA LEU A 21 -0.24 -21.21 1.53
C LEU A 21 -1.13 -22.45 1.35
N ASN A 22 -0.90 -23.22 0.28
CA ASN A 22 -1.54 -24.51 0.07
C ASN A 22 -1.09 -25.52 1.14
N GLN A 23 0.22 -25.61 1.41
CA GLN A 23 0.79 -26.56 2.36
C GLN A 23 0.30 -26.32 3.79
N ILE A 24 0.17 -25.06 4.21
CA ILE A 24 -0.29 -24.71 5.57
C ILE A 24 -1.82 -24.64 5.70
N GLY A 25 -2.57 -24.87 4.62
CA GLY A 25 -4.04 -24.83 4.62
C GLY A 25 -4.64 -23.42 4.80
N TRP A 26 -3.88 -22.37 4.49
CA TRP A 26 -4.32 -20.97 4.67
C TRP A 26 -4.83 -20.32 3.38
N LYS A 27 -4.80 -21.03 2.24
CA LYS A 27 -5.37 -20.53 1.00
C LYS A 27 -6.84 -20.11 1.12
N SER A 28 -7.62 -20.75 1.99
CA SER A 28 -9.03 -20.37 2.24
C SER A 28 -9.20 -19.10 3.08
N LYS A 29 -8.14 -18.62 3.75
CA LYS A 29 -8.15 -17.41 4.59
C LYS A 29 -7.67 -16.16 3.86
N ILE A 30 -6.93 -16.33 2.76
CA ILE A 30 -6.44 -15.22 1.93
C ILE A 30 -7.36 -15.11 0.72
N GLN A 31 -7.86 -13.90 0.47
CA GLN A 31 -8.82 -13.69 -0.62
C GLN A 31 -8.14 -13.62 -1.96
N ASN A 32 -6.96 -12.99 -2.02
CA ASN A 32 -6.22 -12.86 -3.25
C ASN A 32 -4.73 -12.60 -3.02
N ILE A 33 -3.92 -13.02 -3.98
CA ILE A 33 -2.50 -12.68 -4.10
C ILE A 33 -2.36 -11.84 -5.35
N VAL A 34 -1.75 -10.67 -5.22
CA VAL A 34 -1.58 -9.70 -6.30
C VAL A 34 -0.09 -9.49 -6.49
N THR A 35 0.38 -9.56 -7.73
CA THR A 35 1.77 -9.21 -8.03
C THR A 35 1.94 -7.70 -8.10
N GLU A 36 3.13 -7.20 -7.80
CA GLU A 36 3.46 -5.78 -7.98
C GLU A 36 3.18 -5.30 -9.42
N LYS A 37 3.44 -6.12 -10.44
CA LYS A 37 3.13 -5.77 -11.83
C LYS A 37 1.64 -5.60 -12.07
N GLU A 38 0.80 -6.45 -11.48
CA GLU A 38 -0.65 -6.29 -11.55
C GLU A 38 -1.10 -5.02 -10.84
N LEU A 39 -0.54 -4.75 -9.66
CA LEU A 39 -0.82 -3.54 -8.91
C LEU A 39 -0.47 -2.28 -9.72
N ILE A 40 0.71 -2.24 -10.36
CA ILE A 40 1.10 -1.13 -11.26
C ILE A 40 0.12 -0.98 -12.42
N LYS A 41 -0.33 -2.08 -13.03
CA LYS A 41 -1.33 -2.03 -14.12
C LYS A 41 -2.66 -1.45 -13.63
N TRP A 42 -3.08 -1.79 -12.42
CA TRP A 42 -4.31 -1.27 -11.84
C TRP A 42 -4.20 0.23 -11.56
N TYR A 43 -3.09 0.67 -10.96
CA TYR A 43 -2.82 2.10 -10.78
C TYR A 43 -2.80 2.85 -12.10
N LYS A 44 -2.11 2.32 -13.12
CA LYS A 44 -2.10 2.94 -14.45
C LYS A 44 -3.52 3.05 -15.01
N LYS A 45 -4.33 2.00 -14.91
CA LYS A 45 -5.71 1.99 -15.42
C LYS A 45 -6.63 2.99 -14.71
N ALA A 46 -6.47 3.14 -13.39
CA ALA A 46 -7.32 3.96 -12.54
C ALA A 46 -6.88 5.42 -12.43
N LEU A 47 -5.58 5.72 -12.52
CA LEU A 47 -5.05 7.08 -12.33
C LEU A 47 -4.80 7.81 -13.65
N THR A 48 -4.28 7.13 -14.67
CA THR A 48 -3.82 7.77 -15.91
C THR A 48 -4.39 7.14 -17.18
N GLY A 49 -5.08 6.02 -17.05
CA GLY A 49 -5.68 5.26 -18.14
C GLY A 49 -7.15 5.60 -18.36
N THR A 50 -7.87 4.70 -19.02
CA THR A 50 -9.24 4.88 -19.49
C THR A 50 -10.27 5.27 -18.41
N TYR A 51 -9.96 5.04 -17.14
CA TYR A 51 -10.87 5.31 -16.03
C TYR A 51 -10.38 6.45 -15.12
N SER A 52 -9.36 7.21 -15.52
CA SER A 52 -8.79 8.30 -14.72
C SER A 52 -9.83 9.31 -14.27
N GLU A 53 -10.68 9.78 -15.20
CA GLU A 53 -11.72 10.78 -14.91
C GLU A 53 -12.76 10.27 -13.90
N LEU A 54 -12.96 8.95 -13.82
CA LEU A 54 -13.96 8.35 -12.93
C LEU A 54 -13.36 7.93 -11.57
N LEU A 55 -12.15 7.38 -11.59
CA LEU A 55 -11.58 6.67 -10.43
C LEU A 55 -10.44 7.41 -9.75
N ALA A 56 -9.70 8.29 -10.46
CA ALA A 56 -8.45 8.83 -9.91
C ALA A 56 -8.68 9.63 -8.62
N SER A 57 -9.59 10.60 -8.64
CA SER A 57 -9.87 11.44 -7.47
C SER A 57 -10.41 10.63 -6.30
N LYS A 58 -11.34 9.70 -6.56
CA LYS A 58 -11.91 8.85 -5.52
C LYS A 58 -10.84 7.94 -4.90
N LEU A 59 -10.01 7.31 -5.73
CA LEU A 59 -8.95 6.41 -5.27
C LEU A 59 -7.92 7.16 -4.41
N LEU A 60 -7.46 8.33 -4.86
CA LEU A 60 -6.47 9.13 -4.12
C LEU A 60 -7.03 9.65 -2.79
N ASN A 61 -8.28 10.11 -2.76
CA ASN A 61 -8.90 10.56 -1.51
C ASN A 61 -9.05 9.41 -0.52
N THR A 62 -9.56 8.26 -0.96
CA THR A 62 -9.67 7.08 -0.09
C THR A 62 -8.31 6.62 0.41
N LEU A 63 -7.27 6.60 -0.43
CA LEU A 63 -5.91 6.27 0.03
C LEU A 63 -5.41 7.24 1.09
N SER A 64 -5.66 8.55 0.91
CA SER A 64 -5.27 9.57 1.88
C SER A 64 -5.98 9.39 3.22
N GLU A 65 -7.30 9.15 3.19
CA GLU A 65 -8.12 8.91 4.40
C GLU A 65 -7.65 7.66 5.15
N GLU A 66 -7.46 6.54 4.45
CA GLU A 66 -6.98 5.29 5.06
C GLU A 66 -5.55 5.44 5.61
N MET A 67 -4.67 6.18 4.93
CA MET A 67 -3.32 6.46 5.44
C MET A 67 -3.35 7.30 6.73
N GLN A 68 -4.24 8.30 6.83
CA GLN A 68 -4.40 9.07 8.07
C GLN A 68 -4.96 8.22 9.21
N LEU A 69 -5.89 7.30 8.90
CA LEU A 69 -6.45 6.38 9.89
C LEU A 69 -5.42 5.35 10.37
N GLU A 70 -4.63 4.77 9.46
CA GLU A 70 -3.62 3.76 9.80
C GLU A 70 -2.39 4.40 10.47
N PHE A 71 -2.04 5.62 10.08
CA PHE A 71 -0.89 6.36 10.59
C PHE A 71 -1.30 7.76 11.11
N PRO A 72 -1.96 7.85 12.29
CA PRO A 72 -2.39 9.13 12.86
C PRO A 72 -1.24 10.12 13.12
N SER A 73 -0.01 9.62 13.22
CA SER A 73 1.22 10.41 13.34
C SER A 73 1.62 11.14 12.05
N LEU A 74 0.82 11.10 10.99
CA LEU A 74 1.02 11.94 9.80
C LEU A 74 0.51 13.37 10.01
N ASP A 75 -0.44 13.59 10.93
CA ASP A 75 -0.97 14.92 11.25
C ASP A 75 -0.09 15.71 12.24
N ALA A 76 0.80 15.04 12.96
CA ALA A 76 1.72 15.65 13.91
C ALA A 76 3.12 15.06 13.71
N LEU A 77 4.15 15.90 13.68
CA LEU A 77 5.53 15.41 13.66
C LEU A 77 5.69 14.42 14.83
N PRO A 78 6.01 13.13 14.59
CA PRO A 78 6.14 12.16 15.66
C PRO A 78 7.11 12.70 16.72
N ASP A 79 6.78 12.56 18.00
CA ASP A 79 7.67 13.02 19.08
C ASP A 79 9.09 12.46 18.93
N ALA A 80 9.23 11.27 18.36
CA ALA A 80 10.51 10.65 18.04
C ALA A 80 11.36 11.44 17.04
N LEU A 81 10.75 12.21 16.12
CA LEU A 81 11.44 13.10 15.19
C LEU A 81 11.85 14.41 15.88
N THR A 82 10.94 14.98 16.68
CA THR A 82 11.19 16.21 17.47
C THR A 82 12.28 16.00 18.52
N GLN A 83 12.26 14.87 19.24
CA GLN A 83 13.29 14.50 20.23
C GLN A 83 14.67 14.31 19.60
N ARG A 84 14.72 13.96 18.31
CA ARG A 84 15.96 13.75 17.56
C ARG A 84 16.39 14.96 16.73
N HIS A 85 15.68 16.08 16.87
CA HIS A 85 15.94 17.33 16.13
C HIS A 85 15.89 17.21 14.60
N TYR A 86 15.14 16.22 14.08
CA TYR A 86 15.02 16.01 12.64
C TYR A 86 14.22 17.11 11.94
N GLU A 87 13.41 17.89 12.67
CA GLU A 87 12.74 19.09 12.19
C GLU A 87 13.70 20.20 11.72
N LYS A 88 14.98 20.12 12.11
CA LYS A 88 16.02 21.12 11.77
C LYS A 88 16.92 20.68 10.63
N ILE A 89 16.73 19.48 10.08
CA ILE A 89 17.52 19.05 8.93
C ILE A 89 17.00 19.76 7.68
N SER A 90 17.76 20.77 7.24
CA SER A 90 17.68 21.31 5.89
C SER A 90 18.75 20.61 5.05
N ASN A 91 18.32 19.86 4.03
CA ASN A 91 19.24 19.29 3.05
C ASN A 91 18.69 19.59 1.65
N ASP A 92 19.48 20.31 0.87
CA ASP A 92 19.13 20.74 -0.50
C ASP A 92 18.86 19.56 -1.45
N PHE A 93 19.34 18.35 -1.11
CA PHE A 93 19.06 17.12 -1.86
C PHE A 93 17.64 16.57 -1.63
N TRP A 94 17.05 16.85 -0.47
CA TRP A 94 15.73 16.34 -0.06
C TRP A 94 14.64 17.44 -0.05
N GLN A 95 14.92 18.61 -0.61
CA GLN A 95 13.91 19.67 -0.81
C GLN A 95 12.90 19.31 -1.89
#